data_AF-A0AAW3W6U2-F1
#
_entry.id   AF-A0AAW3W6U2-F1
#
_cell.length_a   1.000
_cell.length_b   1.000
_cell.length_c   1.000
_cell.angle_alpha   90.00
_cell.angle_beta   90.00
_cell.angle_gamma   90.00
#
_symmetry.space_group_name_H-M   'P 1'
#
loop_
_entity.id
_entity.type
_entity.pdbx_description
1 polymer ?
#
loop_
_entity_poly.entity_id
_entity_poly.type
_entity_poly.pdbx_seq_one_letter_code
_entity_poly.pdbx_strand_id
1 'polypeptide(L)'
;MDSIITYLLLYNQYLVKTIYKLVVFISKNIPLSQWAFDDSNSPEYQKFKVDKLPKIIRFEKVDYQFLLAYYKHKYNKVVKPIQRRNGKSIPNETICPKCGAPHHYIY
;
A
#
# COMPACT_ATOMS: atom_id res chain seq x y z
N MET A 1 12.65 -59.47 21.34
CA MET A 1 12.77 -57.99 21.38
C MET A 1 13.63 -57.48 20.22
N ASP A 2 14.74 -58.13 19.90
CA ASP A 2 15.66 -57.70 18.84
C ASP A 2 15.03 -57.65 17.43
N SER A 3 14.09 -58.54 17.10
CA SER A 3 13.41 -58.54 15.79
C SER A 3 12.45 -57.35 15.61
N ILE A 4 11.85 -56.86 16.70
CA ILE A 4 10.96 -55.69 16.68
C ILE A 4 11.80 -54.42 16.52
N ILE A 5 12.91 -54.31 17.27
CA ILE A 5 13.81 -53.16 17.20
C ILE A 5 14.41 -53.04 15.79
N THR A 6 14.93 -54.12 15.24
CA THR A 6 15.50 -54.14 13.87
C THR A 6 14.46 -53.82 12.80
N TYR A 7 13.23 -54.33 12.92
CA TYR A 7 12.12 -53.99 12.03
C TYR A 7 11.79 -52.49 12.07
N LEU A 8 11.65 -51.91 13.27
CA LEU A 8 11.35 -50.49 13.44
C LEU A 8 12.47 -49.59 12.90
N LEU A 9 13.72 -50.02 13.01
CA LEU A 9 14.89 -49.31 12.48
C LEU A 9 14.86 -49.28 10.94
N LEU A 10 14.60 -50.43 10.31
CA LEU A 10 14.41 -50.55 8.86
C LEU A 10 13.24 -49.70 8.36
N TYR A 11 12.12 -49.72 9.09
CA TYR A 11 10.95 -48.94 8.74
C TYR A 11 11.20 -47.43 8.83
N ASN A 12 11.92 -46.97 9.87
CA ASN A 12 12.33 -45.57 9.99
C ASN A 12 13.22 -45.14 8.82
N GLN A 13 14.20 -45.96 8.43
CA GLN A 13 15.07 -45.66 7.29
C GLN A 13 14.27 -45.54 5.98
N TYR A 14 13.26 -46.40 5.78
CA TYR A 14 12.35 -46.32 4.65
C TYR A 14 11.52 -45.03 4.65
N LEU A 15 10.97 -44.64 5.80
CA LEU A 15 10.20 -43.40 5.95
C LEU A 15 11.07 -42.17 5.67
N VAL A 16 12.29 -42.12 6.21
CA VAL A 16 13.23 -41.02 5.96
C VAL A 16 13.55 -40.89 4.47
N LYS A 17 13.78 -42.00 3.78
CA LYS A 17 14.01 -42.01 2.33
C LYS A 17 12.80 -41.51 1.54
N THR A 18 11.59 -41.83 2.01
CA THR A 18 10.34 -41.37 1.42
C THR A 18 10.15 -39.87 1.60
N ILE A 19 10.38 -39.35 2.82
CA ILE A 19 10.34 -37.91 3.13
C ILE A 19 11.33 -37.15 2.25
N TYR A 20 12.57 -37.64 2.10
CA TYR A 20 13.58 -37.01 1.25
C TYR A 20 13.10 -36.87 -0.20
N LYS A 21 12.52 -37.94 -0.78
CA LYS A 21 11.97 -37.89 -2.15
C LYS A 21 10.85 -36.86 -2.28
N LEU A 22 9.96 -36.79 -1.29
CA LEU A 22 8.86 -35.83 -1.27
C LEU A 22 9.37 -34.39 -1.17
N VAL A 23 10.38 -34.14 -0.34
CA VAL A 23 10.99 -32.80 -0.21
C VAL A 23 11.63 -32.38 -1.53
N VAL A 24 12.39 -33.26 -2.18
CA VAL A 24 13.00 -32.97 -3.50
C VAL A 24 11.92 -32.76 -4.58
N PHE A 25 10.82 -33.49 -4.53
CA PHE A 25 9.69 -33.31 -5.43
C PHE A 25 9.04 -31.94 -5.24
N ILE A 26 8.74 -31.57 -3.99
CA ILE A 26 8.16 -30.28 -3.62
C ILE A 26 9.09 -29.14 -4.05
N SER A 27 10.38 -29.20 -3.73
CA SER A 27 11.32 -28.13 -4.06
C SER A 27 11.51 -27.91 -5.56
N LYS A 28 11.31 -28.96 -6.37
CA LYS A 28 11.43 -28.87 -7.84
C LYS A 28 10.15 -28.40 -8.52
N ASN A 29 8.99 -28.78 -8.02
CA ASN A 29 7.71 -28.57 -8.70
C ASN A 29 6.88 -27.45 -8.09
N ILE A 30 7.14 -27.04 -6.84
CA ILE A 30 6.45 -25.95 -6.17
C ILE A 30 7.43 -24.77 -6.09
N PRO A 31 7.15 -23.63 -6.75
CA PRO A 31 8.00 -22.46 -6.68
C PRO A 31 7.99 -21.88 -5.26
N LEU A 32 9.00 -22.22 -4.46
CA LEU A 32 9.17 -21.73 -3.08
C LEU A 32 9.30 -20.20 -3.02
N SER A 33 9.71 -19.55 -4.10
CA SER A 33 9.77 -18.09 -4.23
C SER A 33 8.41 -17.41 -4.27
N GLN A 34 7.32 -18.13 -4.58
CA GLN A 34 5.96 -17.57 -4.59
C GLN A 34 5.50 -17.18 -3.17
N TRP A 35 6.13 -17.75 -2.13
CA TRP A 35 5.89 -17.38 -0.74
C TRP A 35 6.56 -16.06 -0.32
N ALA A 36 7.47 -15.53 -1.14
CA ALA A 36 8.16 -14.28 -0.83
C ALA A 36 7.30 -13.05 -1.16
N PHE A 37 6.48 -13.11 -2.22
CA PHE A 37 5.60 -12.02 -2.60
C PHE A 37 4.72 -12.40 -3.79
N ASP A 38 3.49 -12.81 -3.54
CA ASP A 38 2.42 -12.55 -4.50
C ASP A 38 1.09 -12.52 -3.76
N ASP A 39 0.65 -11.29 -3.49
CA ASP A 39 -0.72 -11.09 -3.07
C ASP A 39 -1.63 -11.75 -4.10
N SER A 40 -2.54 -12.61 -3.64
CA SER A 40 -3.52 -13.23 -4.52
C SER A 40 -4.23 -12.17 -5.37
N ASN A 41 -4.22 -12.34 -6.68
CA ASN A 41 -4.99 -11.47 -7.60
C ASN A 41 -6.50 -11.72 -7.54
N SER A 42 -6.97 -12.65 -6.68
CA SER A 42 -8.38 -12.90 -6.46
C SER A 42 -9.01 -11.77 -5.63
N PRO A 43 -10.11 -11.15 -6.10
CA PRO A 43 -10.83 -10.11 -5.35
C PRO A 43 -11.28 -10.55 -3.96
N GLU A 44 -11.61 -11.84 -3.79
CA GLU A 44 -12.11 -12.40 -2.54
C GLU A 44 -11.06 -12.38 -1.42
N TYR A 45 -9.79 -12.56 -1.77
CA TYR A 45 -8.67 -12.62 -0.84
C TYR A 45 -8.00 -11.26 -0.66
N GLN A 46 -8.19 -10.34 -1.61
CA GLN A 46 -7.67 -8.97 -1.55
C GLN A 46 -8.22 -8.16 -0.35
N LYS A 47 -9.40 -8.52 0.18
CA LYS A 47 -9.98 -7.90 1.40
C LYS A 47 -9.18 -8.15 2.68
N PHE A 48 -8.35 -9.19 2.71
CA PHE A 48 -7.48 -9.53 3.84
C PHE A 48 -6.11 -8.87 3.74
N LYS A 49 -5.88 -8.09 2.67
CA LYS A 49 -4.63 -7.39 2.45
C LYS A 49 -4.49 -6.24 3.45
N VAL A 50 -3.32 -6.15 4.06
CA VAL A 50 -2.97 -5.00 4.90
C VAL A 50 -2.79 -3.78 3.99
N ASP A 51 -3.40 -2.67 4.37
CA ASP A 51 -3.22 -1.41 3.67
C ASP A 51 -1.75 -1.00 3.63
N LYS A 52 -1.33 -0.41 2.51
CA LYS A 52 0.01 0.17 2.41
C LYS A 52 0.11 1.32 3.40
N LEU A 53 1.26 1.42 4.06
CA LEU A 53 1.54 2.56 4.93
C LEU A 53 1.35 3.88 4.18
N PRO A 54 0.75 4.91 4.82
CA PRO A 54 0.55 6.19 4.19
C PRO A 54 1.89 6.83 3.85
N LYS A 55 1.98 7.46 2.67
CA LYS A 55 3.15 8.24 2.28
C LYS A 55 3.04 9.64 2.88
N ILE A 56 3.96 9.97 3.80
CA ILE A 56 4.07 11.32 4.36
C ILE A 56 4.82 12.19 3.35
N ILE A 57 4.09 13.07 2.66
CA ILE A 57 4.66 13.99 1.67
C ILE A 57 4.84 15.36 2.33
N ARG A 58 6.08 15.86 2.34
CA ARG A 58 6.36 17.25 2.73
C ARG A 58 6.02 18.15 1.55
N PHE A 59 5.20 19.17 1.79
CA PHE A 59 4.92 20.19 0.78
C PHE A 59 5.83 21.39 0.97
N GLU A 60 6.24 21.98 -0.14
CA GLU A 60 6.88 23.29 -0.16
C GLU A 60 5.83 24.36 0.15
N LYS A 61 6.21 25.33 0.98
CA LYS A 61 5.39 26.51 1.23
C LYS A 61 5.45 27.43 0.00
N VAL A 62 4.29 27.88 -0.45
CA VAL A 62 4.15 28.80 -1.59
C VAL A 62 3.37 30.03 -1.12
N ASP A 63 3.51 31.17 -1.77
CA ASP A 63 2.63 32.32 -1.52
C ASP A 63 1.42 32.26 -2.47
N TYR A 64 0.21 32.35 -1.92
CA TYR A 64 -1.01 32.36 -2.72
C TYR A 64 -1.08 33.57 -3.66
N GLN A 65 -0.55 34.74 -3.28
CA GLN A 65 -0.60 35.93 -4.14
C GLN A 65 0.26 35.73 -5.39
N PHE A 66 1.46 35.19 -5.19
CA PHE A 66 2.32 34.75 -6.29
C PHE A 66 1.64 33.70 -7.17
N LEU A 67 0.96 32.73 -6.56
CA LEU A 67 0.23 31.69 -7.29
C LEU A 67 -0.88 32.26 -8.19
N LEU A 68 -1.64 33.24 -7.69
CA LEU A 68 -2.67 33.93 -8.48
C LEU A 68 -2.06 34.68 -9.67
N ALA A 69 -0.95 35.41 -9.44
CA ALA A 69 -0.23 36.13 -10.49
C ALA A 69 0.36 35.16 -11.53
N TYR A 70 0.94 34.05 -11.09
CA TYR A 70 1.49 33.01 -11.95
C TYR A 70 0.42 32.40 -12.86
N TYR A 71 -0.76 32.05 -12.30
CA TYR A 71 -1.83 31.48 -13.12
C TYR A 71 -2.37 32.48 -14.15
N LYS A 72 -2.46 33.75 -13.78
CA LYS A 72 -2.83 34.82 -14.71
C LYS A 72 -1.80 34.97 -15.82
N HIS A 73 -0.51 35.01 -15.50
CA HIS A 73 0.55 35.17 -16.50
C HIS A 73 0.70 33.94 -17.41
N LYS A 74 0.74 32.74 -16.85
CA LYS A 74 1.03 31.51 -17.60
C LYS A 74 -0.16 31.00 -18.40
N TYR A 75 -1.38 31.16 -17.88
CA TYR A 75 -2.58 30.55 -18.47
C TYR A 75 -3.64 31.58 -18.89
N ASN A 76 -3.39 32.89 -18.68
CA ASN A 76 -4.38 33.94 -18.87
C ASN A 76 -5.69 33.70 -18.09
N LYS A 77 -5.60 32.96 -16.98
CA LYS A 77 -6.76 32.64 -16.12
C LYS A 77 -6.68 33.39 -14.80
N VAL A 78 -7.69 34.21 -14.54
CA VAL A 78 -7.87 34.86 -13.24
C VAL A 78 -8.64 33.91 -12.33
N VAL A 79 -7.97 33.40 -11.30
CA VAL A 79 -8.58 32.51 -10.30
C VAL A 79 -9.46 33.35 -9.36
N LYS A 80 -10.77 33.10 -9.40
CA LYS A 80 -11.75 33.78 -8.56
C LYS A 80 -11.92 33.04 -7.22
N PRO A 81 -12.35 33.74 -6.15
CA PRO A 81 -12.83 33.09 -4.94
C PRO A 81 -13.90 32.03 -5.23
N ILE A 82 -13.96 31.01 -4.37
CA ILE A 82 -14.90 29.89 -4.54
C ILE A 82 -16.30 30.36 -4.21
N GLN A 83 -17.22 30.20 -5.16
CA GLN A 83 -18.65 30.41 -4.92
C GLN A 83 -19.24 29.18 -4.24
N ARG A 84 -19.48 29.29 -2.92
CA ARG A 84 -20.01 28.18 -2.12
C ARG A 84 -21.50 27.98 -2.39
N ARG A 85 -21.91 26.71 -2.46
CA ARG A 85 -23.32 26.31 -2.62
C ARG A 85 -23.93 26.02 -1.24
N ASN A 86 -25.25 26.22 -1.11
CA ASN A 86 -26.05 25.81 0.05
C ASN A 86 -25.67 26.49 1.38
N GLY A 87 -25.15 27.73 1.36
CA GLY A 87 -24.91 28.53 2.56
C GLY A 87 -23.82 28.02 3.51
N LYS A 88 -23.05 27.01 3.12
CA LYS A 88 -21.92 26.51 3.94
C LYS A 88 -20.83 27.59 4.00
N SER A 89 -20.48 28.01 5.21
CA SER A 89 -19.37 28.94 5.46
C SER A 89 -18.21 28.21 6.15
N ILE A 90 -17.00 28.53 5.71
CA ILE A 90 -15.75 28.16 6.37
C ILE A 90 -15.39 29.33 7.31
N PRO A 91 -14.91 29.06 8.54
CA PRO A 91 -14.46 30.11 9.45
C PRO A 91 -13.45 31.05 8.80
N ASN A 92 -13.57 32.35 9.09
CA ASN A 92 -12.72 33.38 8.49
C ASN A 92 -11.23 33.20 8.81
N GLU A 93 -10.93 32.58 9.94
CA GLU A 93 -9.58 32.27 10.42
C GLU A 93 -8.90 31.11 9.67
N THR A 94 -9.64 30.42 8.79
CA THR A 94 -9.13 29.25 8.08
C THR A 94 -8.15 29.69 6.98
N ILE A 95 -6.93 29.17 7.05
CA ILE A 95 -5.84 29.47 6.13
C ILE A 95 -5.28 28.17 5.56
N CYS A 96 -4.93 28.16 4.27
CA CYS A 96 -4.31 26.99 3.65
C CYS A 96 -2.91 26.74 4.23
N PRO A 97 -2.61 25.55 4.76
CA PRO A 97 -1.29 25.26 5.35
C PRO A 97 -0.17 25.24 4.30
N LYS A 98 -0.51 24.99 3.02
CA LYS A 98 0.45 24.94 1.92
C LYS A 98 0.81 26.32 1.39
N CYS A 99 -0.20 27.15 1.11
CA CYS A 99 0.01 28.41 0.39
C CYS A 99 -0.40 29.69 1.13
N GLY A 100 -0.95 29.59 2.35
CA GLY A 100 -1.43 30.76 3.08
C GLY A 100 -2.71 31.40 2.51
N ALA A 101 -3.38 30.75 1.54
CA ALA A 101 -4.61 31.29 0.97
C ALA A 101 -5.71 31.46 2.03
N PRO A 102 -6.48 32.56 2.00
CA PRO A 102 -7.56 32.78 2.95
C PRO A 102 -8.76 31.88 2.65
N HIS A 103 -9.67 31.77 3.62
CA HIS A 103 -10.86 30.91 3.56
C HIS A 103 -11.68 31.06 2.24
N HIS A 104 -11.70 32.23 1.62
CA HIS A 104 -12.37 32.49 0.34
C HIS A 104 -11.91 31.58 -0.84
N TYR A 105 -10.70 31.04 -0.78
CA TYR A 105 -10.11 30.18 -1.81
C TYR A 105 -10.04 28.70 -1.39
N ILE A 106 -10.67 28.34 -0.27
CA ILE A 106 -10.67 26.98 0.28
C ILE A 106 -12.07 26.35 0.10
N TYR A 107 -12.09 25.06 -0.24
CA TYR A 107 -13.29 24.23 -0.39
C TYR A 107 -13.83 23.76 0.95
#